data_AF-A0A1Y3MZU3-F1
#
_entry.id   AF-A0A1Y3MZU3-F1
#
_cell.length_a   1.000
_cell.length_b   1.000
_cell.length_c   1.000
_cell.angle_alpha   90.00
_cell.angle_beta   90.00
_cell.angle_gamma   90.00
#
_symmetry.space_group_name_H-M   'P 1'
#
loop_
_entity.id
_entity.type
_entity.pdbx_description
1 polymer ?
#
loop_
_entity_poly.entity_id
_entity_poly.type
_entity_poly.pdbx_seq_one_letter_code
_entity_poly.pdbx_strand_id
1 'polypeptide(L)'
;MNFKTIFSVAVVALLSTVKAAPAVDIHDGYASLPVLNETYDVAKKGCSSVSANLYATKDKSKYVCLQLYMADREFKLITPKDGVCFYANDRAYCINSKYSNVEECSLASEKYNYNGCMNQLIKAPFNLSMRFRDFNTKEKIISSPIIDSKECKGNNGIFLFGDASTYACIFKESWIYDPVKRGVCVKVQSGNEKENTYCVYEENTSIKECIHDSESYDYRECAKKIVKLGEKVPYTINAYEFYDL
;
A
#
# COMPACT_ATOMS: atom_id res chain seq x y z
N MET A 1 -50.42 -17.68 -33.59
CA MET A 1 -50.34 -16.86 -32.36
C MET A 1 -49.75 -17.72 -31.23
N ASN A 2 -48.97 -17.08 -30.35
CA ASN A 2 -48.41 -17.55 -29.08
C ASN A 2 -47.02 -18.22 -29.08
N PHE A 3 -45.99 -17.42 -29.39
CA PHE A 3 -44.64 -17.65 -28.85
C PHE A 3 -44.59 -17.02 -27.46
N LYS A 4 -44.48 -17.85 -26.41
CA LYS A 4 -44.24 -17.39 -25.04
C LYS A 4 -42.75 -17.19 -24.83
N THR A 5 -42.36 -15.93 -24.76
CA THR A 5 -41.05 -15.44 -24.33
C THR A 5 -40.83 -15.78 -22.86
N ILE A 6 -39.80 -16.57 -22.54
CA ILE A 6 -39.28 -16.69 -21.17
C ILE A 6 -37.89 -16.08 -21.19
N PHE A 7 -37.81 -14.79 -20.79
CA PHE A 7 -36.56 -14.14 -20.42
C PHE A 7 -36.09 -14.75 -19.11
N SER A 8 -35.11 -15.65 -19.19
CA SER A 8 -34.39 -16.14 -18.02
C SER A 8 -33.40 -15.07 -17.58
N VAL A 9 -33.79 -14.26 -16.60
CA VAL A 9 -32.89 -13.30 -15.93
C VAL A 9 -31.93 -14.11 -15.08
N ALA A 10 -30.74 -14.38 -15.61
CA ALA A 10 -29.63 -14.87 -14.81
C ALA A 10 -29.16 -13.70 -13.91
N VAL A 11 -29.62 -13.70 -12.66
CA VAL A 11 -29.04 -12.88 -11.60
C VAL A 11 -27.64 -13.42 -11.35
N VAL A 12 -26.64 -12.78 -11.96
CA VAL A 12 -25.24 -12.96 -11.58
C VAL A 12 -25.10 -12.38 -10.19
N ALA A 13 -25.25 -13.23 -9.17
CA ALA A 13 -24.80 -12.93 -7.83
C ALA A 13 -23.29 -12.72 -7.91
N LEU A 14 -22.88 -11.45 -7.96
CA LEU A 14 -21.51 -11.04 -7.67
C LEU A 14 -21.19 -11.56 -6.27
N LEU A 15 -20.47 -12.68 -6.21
CA LEU A 15 -19.76 -13.12 -5.02
C LEU A 15 -18.73 -12.03 -4.73
N SER A 16 -19.11 -11.02 -3.97
CA SER A 16 -18.19 -10.17 -3.24
C SER A 16 -17.46 -11.08 -2.26
N THR A 17 -16.37 -11.68 -2.73
CA THR A 17 -15.42 -12.38 -1.86
C THR A 17 -14.99 -11.37 -0.82
N VAL A 18 -15.54 -11.49 0.39
CA VAL A 18 -15.16 -10.66 1.52
C VAL A 18 -13.69 -10.97 1.77
N LYS A 19 -12.81 -10.03 1.43
CA LYS A 19 -11.37 -10.09 1.76
C LYS A 19 -11.18 -9.85 3.27
N ALA A 20 -11.90 -10.59 4.09
CA ALA A 20 -11.69 -10.64 5.53
C ALA A 20 -10.56 -11.62 5.84
N ALA A 21 -9.91 -11.42 6.99
CA ALA A 21 -9.06 -12.45 7.58
C ALA A 21 -9.85 -13.77 7.70
N PRO A 22 -9.20 -14.95 7.62
CA PRO A 22 -9.89 -16.23 7.71
C PRO A 22 -10.77 -16.26 8.95
N ALA A 23 -12.07 -16.51 8.75
CA ALA A 23 -13.03 -16.67 9.83
C ALA A 23 -12.66 -17.94 10.59
N VAL A 24 -12.07 -17.78 11.76
CA VAL A 24 -12.05 -18.86 12.75
C VAL A 24 -13.46 -18.93 13.31
N ASP A 25 -14.07 -20.11 13.22
CA ASP A 25 -15.38 -20.42 13.76
C ASP A 25 -15.32 -20.25 15.28
N ILE A 26 -15.81 -19.12 15.78
CA ILE A 26 -15.90 -18.83 17.22
C ILE A 26 -17.39 -18.92 17.58
N HIS A 27 -17.75 -20.08 18.15
CA HIS A 27 -19.01 -20.30 18.84
C HIS A 27 -19.30 -19.19 19.87
N ASP A 28 -20.52 -18.67 19.80
CA ASP A 28 -21.34 -17.99 20.81
C ASP A 28 -20.72 -16.91 21.70
N GLY A 29 -21.23 -15.68 21.57
CA GLY A 29 -21.09 -14.64 22.61
C GLY A 29 -21.19 -13.21 22.08
N TYR A 30 -22.42 -12.68 22.05
CA TYR A 30 -22.83 -11.28 22.20
C TYR A 30 -21.95 -10.14 21.63
N ALA A 31 -22.50 -9.40 20.66
CA ALA A 31 -22.91 -7.99 20.79
C ALA A 31 -22.98 -7.34 19.39
N SER A 32 -24.17 -6.95 18.95
CA SER A 32 -24.34 -5.97 17.89
C SER A 32 -23.68 -4.65 18.31
N LEU A 33 -22.77 -4.12 17.50
CA LEU A 33 -22.30 -2.74 17.69
C LEU A 33 -22.21 -2.01 16.35
N PRO A 34 -23.13 -1.09 16.07
CA PRO A 34 -22.86 0.07 15.27
C PRO A 34 -22.85 1.30 16.19
N VAL A 35 -21.72 2.00 16.38
CA VAL A 35 -21.80 3.44 16.64
C VAL A 35 -20.59 4.15 16.02
N LEU A 36 -20.82 4.67 14.82
CA LEU A 36 -19.91 5.51 14.02
C LEU A 36 -19.75 6.94 14.59
N ASN A 37 -19.87 7.11 15.91
CA ASN A 37 -20.18 8.39 16.56
C ASN A 37 -19.45 8.61 17.89
N GLU A 38 -18.28 7.99 18.09
CA GLU A 38 -17.39 8.41 19.17
C GLU A 38 -16.71 9.73 18.79
N THR A 39 -16.56 10.65 19.75
CA THR A 39 -15.77 11.86 19.50
C THR A 39 -14.30 11.48 19.31
N TYR A 40 -13.53 12.32 18.62
CA TYR A 40 -12.08 12.09 18.45
C TYR A 40 -11.36 11.78 19.78
N ASP A 41 -11.74 12.44 20.88
CA ASP A 41 -11.11 12.22 22.18
C ASP A 41 -11.46 10.86 22.81
N VAL A 42 -12.66 10.35 22.57
CA VAL A 42 -13.06 9.01 22.98
C VAL A 42 -12.32 7.98 22.14
N ALA A 43 -12.29 8.14 20.82
CA ALA A 43 -11.53 7.28 19.91
C ALA A 43 -10.04 7.26 20.26
N LYS A 44 -9.46 8.42 20.62
CA LYS A 44 -8.06 8.50 21.07
C LYS A 44 -7.80 7.70 22.33
N LYS A 45 -8.64 7.84 23.35
CA LYS A 45 -8.50 7.07 24.60
C LYS A 45 -8.69 5.57 24.37
N GLY A 46 -9.71 5.21 23.60
CA GLY A 46 -10.03 3.83 23.25
C GLY A 46 -8.91 3.17 22.46
N CYS A 47 -8.43 3.83 21.40
CA CYS A 47 -7.34 3.33 20.57
C CYS A 47 -6.05 3.09 21.40
N SER A 48 -5.67 4.03 22.27
CA SER A 48 -4.51 3.86 23.14
C SER A 48 -4.69 2.72 24.15
N SER A 49 -5.91 2.48 24.65
CA SER A 49 -6.19 1.42 25.62
C SER A 49 -6.01 0.01 25.07
N VAL A 50 -6.06 -0.15 23.74
CA VAL A 50 -5.79 -1.42 23.04
C VAL A 50 -4.40 -1.46 22.40
N SER A 51 -3.50 -0.59 22.87
CA SER A 51 -2.11 -0.47 22.37
C SER A 51 -2.03 -0.22 20.87
N ALA A 52 -2.99 0.53 20.32
CA ALA A 52 -3.04 0.92 18.91
C ALA A 52 -2.71 2.41 18.73
N ASN A 53 -2.40 2.81 17.49
CA ASN A 53 -2.06 4.18 17.14
C ASN A 53 -3.22 4.85 16.41
N LEU A 54 -3.65 6.01 16.89
CA LEU A 54 -4.67 6.82 16.22
C LEU A 54 -4.02 7.79 15.23
N TYR A 55 -4.46 7.74 13.98
CA TYR A 55 -4.10 8.69 12.93
C TYR A 55 -5.32 9.52 12.56
N ALA A 56 -5.15 10.82 12.35
CA ALA A 56 -6.24 11.72 12.05
C ALA A 56 -5.85 12.81 11.06
N THR A 57 -6.86 13.35 10.38
CA THR A 57 -6.73 14.56 9.58
C THR A 57 -6.48 15.76 10.49
N LYS A 58 -5.95 16.87 9.93
CA LYS A 58 -5.62 18.08 10.71
C LYS A 58 -6.82 18.65 11.49
N ASP A 59 -8.00 18.59 10.88
CA ASP A 59 -9.29 19.01 11.44
C ASP A 59 -9.96 17.95 12.31
N LYS A 60 -9.38 16.75 12.42
CA LYS A 60 -9.90 15.59 13.15
C LYS A 60 -11.27 15.09 12.67
N SER A 61 -11.72 15.53 11.49
CA SER A 61 -13.01 15.09 10.91
C SER A 61 -12.96 13.63 10.48
N LYS A 62 -11.78 13.12 10.13
CA LYS A 62 -11.52 11.70 9.88
C LYS A 62 -10.40 11.20 10.77
N TYR A 63 -10.55 10.00 11.29
CA TYR A 63 -9.55 9.31 12.08
C TYR A 63 -9.65 7.79 11.95
N VAL A 64 -8.51 7.14 12.06
CA VAL A 64 -8.36 5.68 11.98
C VAL A 64 -7.45 5.20 13.10
N CYS A 65 -7.91 4.21 13.85
CA CYS A 65 -7.14 3.50 14.85
C CYS A 65 -6.46 2.28 14.21
N LEU A 66 -5.14 2.32 14.06
CA LEU A 66 -4.34 1.23 13.49
C LEU A 66 -3.70 0.40 14.61
N GLN A 67 -4.09 -0.86 14.67
CA GLN A 67 -3.57 -1.84 15.61
C GLN A 67 -2.59 -2.77 14.89
N LEU A 68 -1.42 -3.02 15.49
CA LEU A 68 -0.50 -4.02 14.97
C LEU A 68 -1.12 -5.41 15.15
N TYR A 69 -1.13 -6.21 14.10
CA TYR A 69 -1.53 -7.60 14.16
C TYR A 69 -0.35 -8.43 14.65
N MET A 70 -0.45 -8.96 15.87
CA MET A 70 0.51 -9.89 16.43
C MET A 70 -0.14 -11.27 16.48
N ALA A 71 0.24 -12.15 15.57
CA ALA A 71 -0.08 -13.57 15.66
C ALA A 71 0.89 -14.23 16.66
N ASP A 72 0.62 -14.09 17.96
CA ASP A 72 1.38 -14.83 18.97
C ASP A 72 0.62 -16.10 19.38
N ARG A 73 1.34 -17.21 19.56
CA ARG A 73 0.76 -18.54 19.82
C ARG A 73 0.11 -18.65 21.20
N GLU A 74 0.44 -17.76 22.13
CA GLU A 74 -0.11 -17.75 23.50
C GLU A 74 -1.42 -16.98 23.64
N PHE A 75 -1.69 -16.02 22.75
CA PHE A 75 -2.88 -15.17 22.82
C PHE A 75 -3.74 -15.41 21.59
N LYS A 76 -4.90 -16.07 21.78
CA LYS A 76 -5.95 -16.22 20.77
C LYS A 76 -6.03 -14.96 19.91
N LEU A 77 -5.88 -15.12 18.59
CA LEU A 77 -6.04 -14.13 17.52
C LEU A 77 -6.66 -12.80 17.99
N ILE A 78 -5.83 -11.76 18.15
CA ILE A 78 -6.33 -10.38 18.35
C ILE A 78 -6.47 -9.72 16.97
N THR A 79 -7.22 -10.35 16.08
CA THR A 79 -7.80 -9.64 14.95
C THR A 79 -9.02 -8.89 15.51
N PRO A 80 -9.15 -7.56 15.33
CA PRO A 80 -10.43 -6.93 15.56
C PRO A 80 -11.46 -7.69 14.70
N LYS A 81 -12.53 -8.20 15.33
CA LYS A 81 -13.52 -9.10 14.71
C LYS A 81 -14.08 -8.57 13.38
N ASP A 82 -14.01 -7.26 13.17
CA ASP A 82 -14.49 -6.51 12.01
C ASP A 82 -13.43 -5.56 11.40
N GLY A 83 -12.15 -5.86 11.64
CA GLY A 83 -11.03 -5.01 11.24
C GLY A 83 -10.55 -5.29 9.81
N VAL A 84 -10.41 -4.22 9.02
CA VAL A 84 -9.75 -4.30 7.71
C VAL A 84 -8.24 -4.34 7.93
N CYS A 85 -7.59 -5.40 7.45
CA CYS A 85 -6.15 -5.60 7.62
C CYS A 85 -5.37 -5.33 6.31
N PHE A 86 -4.11 -4.93 6.47
CA PHE A 86 -3.15 -4.68 5.40
C PHE A 86 -1.73 -4.83 5.96
N TYR A 87 -0.75 -5.03 5.09
CA TYR A 87 0.66 -4.90 5.47
C TYR A 87 1.11 -3.44 5.30
N ALA A 88 1.79 -2.91 6.31
CA ALA A 88 2.50 -1.65 6.26
C ALA A 88 3.94 -1.87 6.71
N ASN A 89 4.91 -1.57 5.83
CA ASN A 89 6.34 -1.84 6.08
C ASN A 89 6.58 -3.29 6.56
N ASP A 90 6.01 -4.25 5.82
CA ASP A 90 6.11 -5.69 6.06
C ASP A 90 5.54 -6.20 7.39
N ARG A 91 4.84 -5.34 8.14
CA ARG A 91 4.10 -5.70 9.35
C ARG A 91 2.61 -5.64 9.08
N ALA A 92 1.88 -6.62 9.59
CA ALA A 92 0.43 -6.63 9.47
C ALA A 92 -0.18 -5.63 10.45
N TYR A 93 -1.09 -4.79 9.96
CA TYR A 93 -1.91 -3.88 10.74
C TYR A 93 -3.38 -4.13 10.42
N CYS A 94 -4.23 -3.94 11.42
CA CYS A 94 -5.68 -3.98 11.26
C CYS A 94 -6.30 -2.70 11.78
N ILE A 95 -7.31 -2.22 11.06
CA ILE A 95 -8.11 -1.07 11.47
C ILE A 95 -9.06 -1.53 12.56
N ASN A 96 -9.02 -0.86 13.71
CA ASN A 96 -10.02 -1.06 14.74
C ASN A 96 -11.24 -0.18 14.43
N SER A 97 -12.28 -0.78 13.84
CA SER A 97 -13.50 -0.10 13.39
C SER A 97 -14.25 0.61 14.52
N LYS A 98 -14.12 0.13 15.77
CA LYS A 98 -14.75 0.75 16.94
C LYS A 98 -14.21 2.16 17.23
N TYR A 99 -12.93 2.37 17.00
CA TYR A 99 -12.22 3.64 17.28
C TYR A 99 -11.81 4.38 16.00
N SER A 100 -12.54 4.14 14.91
CA SER A 100 -12.33 4.75 13.60
C SER A 100 -13.65 5.24 13.03
N ASN A 101 -13.64 6.32 12.24
CA ASN A 101 -14.87 6.88 11.64
C ASN A 101 -14.86 6.90 10.11
N VAL A 102 -13.95 6.14 9.50
CA VAL A 102 -13.92 5.94 8.04
C VAL A 102 -14.84 4.79 7.69
N GLU A 103 -16.04 5.10 7.20
CA GLU A 103 -17.10 4.12 6.92
C GLU A 103 -16.68 3.03 5.95
N GLU A 104 -15.86 3.37 4.95
CA GLU A 104 -15.36 2.40 3.96
C GLU A 104 -14.42 1.35 4.59
N CYS A 105 -13.88 1.64 5.77
CA CYS A 105 -12.94 0.80 6.52
C CYS A 105 -13.59 -0.05 7.62
N SER A 106 -14.92 -0.05 7.73
CA SER A 106 -15.64 -0.86 8.73
C SER A 106 -16.33 -2.02 8.03
N LEU A 107 -15.99 -3.27 8.37
CA LEU A 107 -16.67 -4.46 7.81
C LEU A 107 -18.16 -4.51 8.17
N ALA A 108 -18.58 -3.80 9.22
CA ALA A 108 -19.97 -3.68 9.64
C ALA A 108 -20.75 -2.57 8.89
N SER A 109 -20.09 -1.76 8.06
CA SER A 109 -20.71 -0.68 7.29
C SER A 109 -21.19 -1.17 5.93
N GLU A 110 -22.39 -0.76 5.50
CA GLU A 110 -22.87 -1.01 4.14
C GLU A 110 -22.01 -0.33 3.06
N LYS A 111 -21.23 0.69 3.45
CA LYS A 111 -20.28 1.38 2.57
C LYS A 111 -18.90 0.73 2.56
N TYR A 112 -18.73 -0.41 3.23
CA TYR A 112 -17.47 -1.14 3.25
C TYR A 112 -16.95 -1.37 1.83
N ASN A 113 -15.69 -0.98 1.61
CA ASN A 113 -14.99 -1.27 0.38
C ASN A 113 -13.49 -1.31 0.67
N TYR A 114 -12.85 -2.47 0.48
CA TYR A 114 -11.42 -2.61 0.77
C TYR A 114 -10.57 -1.56 0.02
N ASN A 115 -10.78 -1.39 -1.28
CA ASN A 115 -10.04 -0.43 -2.09
C ASN A 115 -10.39 1.01 -1.69
N GLY A 116 -11.64 1.29 -1.37
CA GLY A 116 -12.10 2.58 -0.85
C GLY A 116 -11.42 2.93 0.47
N CYS A 117 -11.39 1.98 1.41
CA CYS A 117 -10.70 2.10 2.68
C CYS A 117 -9.21 2.39 2.49
N MET A 118 -8.51 1.59 1.69
CA MET A 118 -7.08 1.79 1.42
C MET A 118 -6.83 3.12 0.73
N ASN A 119 -7.69 3.54 -0.22
CA ASN A 119 -7.65 4.88 -0.80
C ASN A 119 -7.76 5.97 0.26
N GLN A 120 -8.67 5.85 1.23
CA GLN A 120 -8.79 6.82 2.33
C GLN A 120 -7.51 6.83 3.17
N LEU A 121 -6.96 5.69 3.57
CA LEU A 121 -5.72 5.63 4.35
C LEU A 121 -4.53 6.28 3.64
N ILE A 122 -4.39 6.01 2.34
CA ILE A 122 -3.23 6.39 1.56
C ILE A 122 -3.32 7.85 1.09
N LYS A 123 -4.51 8.31 0.67
CA LYS A 123 -4.71 9.64 0.09
C LYS A 123 -5.11 10.69 1.13
N ALA A 124 -5.82 10.31 2.19
CA ALA A 124 -6.18 11.27 3.22
C ALA A 124 -4.92 11.72 3.99
N PRO A 125 -4.93 12.92 4.59
CA PRO A 125 -3.76 13.50 5.25
C PRO A 125 -3.52 12.88 6.63
N PHE A 126 -3.54 11.55 6.74
CA PHE A 126 -3.25 10.81 7.96
C PHE A 126 -1.75 10.81 8.33
N ASN A 127 -0.89 11.51 7.59
CA ASN A 127 0.57 11.53 7.77
C ASN A 127 1.18 10.11 7.86
N LEU A 128 0.61 9.14 7.15
CA LEU A 128 1.14 7.80 7.04
C LEU A 128 2.18 7.75 5.90
N SER A 129 3.43 7.45 6.26
CA SER A 129 4.51 7.16 5.31
C SER A 129 4.89 5.69 5.43
N MET A 130 4.00 4.81 4.96
CA MET A 130 4.14 3.36 5.03
C MET A 130 3.99 2.75 3.64
N ARG A 131 4.63 1.59 3.41
CA ARG A 131 4.42 0.76 2.21
C ARG A 131 3.18 -0.10 2.39
N PHE A 132 2.06 0.28 1.76
CA PHE A 132 0.80 -0.43 1.91
C PHE A 132 0.72 -1.62 0.95
N ARG A 133 0.50 -2.81 1.47
CA ARG A 133 0.31 -4.05 0.70
C ARG A 133 -0.95 -4.78 1.15
N ASP A 134 -1.63 -5.43 0.21
CA ASP A 134 -2.84 -6.21 0.46
C ASP A 134 -2.53 -7.34 1.46
N PHE A 135 -3.42 -7.56 2.41
CA PHE A 135 -3.16 -8.51 3.50
C PHE A 135 -3.04 -9.97 3.04
N ASN A 136 -3.76 -10.35 1.99
CA ASN A 136 -3.80 -11.73 1.54
C ASN A 136 -2.71 -12.03 0.51
N THR A 137 -2.48 -11.10 -0.40
CA THR A 137 -1.57 -11.28 -1.54
C THR A 137 -0.18 -10.68 -1.30
N LYS A 138 -0.05 -9.76 -0.33
CA LYS A 138 1.14 -8.89 -0.15
C LYS A 138 1.46 -8.01 -1.37
N GLU A 139 0.55 -7.93 -2.34
CA GLU A 139 0.70 -7.08 -3.51
C GLU A 139 0.42 -5.62 -3.17
N LYS A 140 0.96 -4.72 -3.98
CA LYS A 140 0.70 -3.29 -3.85
C LYS A 140 -0.75 -2.96 -4.19
N ILE A 141 -1.41 -2.24 -3.28
CA ILE A 141 -2.86 -1.96 -3.40
C ILE A 141 -3.13 -0.83 -4.40
N ILE A 142 -2.31 0.22 -4.39
CA ILE A 142 -2.46 1.39 -5.25
C ILE A 142 -1.08 1.85 -5.70
N SER A 143 -0.88 1.97 -7.02
CA SER A 143 0.27 2.67 -7.59
C SER A 143 -0.17 4.05 -8.09
N SER A 144 0.58 5.08 -7.70
CA SER A 144 0.45 6.40 -8.32
C SER A 144 1.73 7.20 -8.07
N PRO A 145 2.07 8.19 -8.90
CA PRO A 145 3.29 8.96 -8.69
C PRO A 145 3.37 9.61 -7.30
N ILE A 146 2.23 10.01 -6.71
CA ILE A 146 2.19 10.64 -5.39
C ILE A 146 2.51 9.62 -4.28
N ILE A 147 1.89 8.44 -4.35
CA ILE A 147 2.07 7.37 -3.36
C ILE A 147 3.49 6.81 -3.47
N ASP A 148 3.90 6.53 -4.69
CA ASP A 148 5.17 5.88 -5.01
C ASP A 148 6.33 6.81 -4.68
N SER A 149 6.16 8.13 -4.86
CA SER A 149 7.11 9.14 -4.40
C SER A 149 7.24 9.17 -2.87
N LYS A 150 6.13 9.08 -2.13
CA LYS A 150 6.16 9.01 -0.66
C LYS A 150 6.84 7.73 -0.18
N GLU A 151 6.44 6.57 -0.72
CA GLU A 151 7.06 5.28 -0.39
C GLU A 151 8.56 5.27 -0.75
N CYS A 152 8.93 5.77 -1.92
CA CYS A 152 10.32 5.86 -2.36
C CYS A 152 11.16 6.73 -1.41
N LYS A 153 10.73 7.98 -1.17
CA LYS A 153 11.46 8.93 -0.32
C LYS A 153 11.48 8.52 1.14
N GLY A 154 10.40 7.93 1.65
CA GLY A 154 10.31 7.40 3.01
C GLY A 154 11.29 6.25 3.28
N ASN A 155 11.76 5.57 2.23
CA ASN A 155 12.80 4.55 2.28
C ASN A 155 14.14 5.08 1.73
N ASN A 156 14.37 6.39 1.81
CA ASN A 156 15.57 7.10 1.38
C ASN A 156 15.92 6.94 -0.12
N GLY A 157 14.97 6.55 -0.96
CA GLY A 157 15.14 6.48 -2.40
C GLY A 157 15.07 7.83 -3.09
N ILE A 158 15.57 7.84 -4.32
CA ILE A 158 15.46 8.99 -5.22
C ILE A 158 14.28 8.71 -6.15
N PHE A 159 13.26 9.56 -6.07
CA PHE A 159 12.10 9.49 -6.94
C PHE A 159 12.33 10.36 -8.18
N LEU A 160 12.32 9.73 -9.35
CA LEU A 160 12.52 10.36 -10.65
C LEU A 160 11.16 10.54 -11.33
N PHE A 161 10.70 11.78 -11.44
CA PHE A 161 9.37 12.09 -11.98
C PHE A 161 9.46 12.58 -13.43
N GLY A 162 8.82 11.84 -14.35
CA GLY A 162 8.61 12.27 -15.72
C GLY A 162 7.24 12.93 -15.89
N ASP A 163 6.20 12.13 -15.69
CA ASP A 163 4.78 12.48 -15.73
C ASP A 163 3.94 11.45 -14.92
N ALA A 164 2.61 11.55 -15.00
CA ALA A 164 1.70 10.68 -14.24
C ALA A 164 1.79 9.18 -14.61
N SER A 165 2.28 8.87 -15.82
CA SER A 165 2.46 7.52 -16.36
C SER A 165 3.93 7.07 -16.38
N THR A 166 4.87 8.00 -16.27
CA THR A 166 6.31 7.74 -16.39
C THR A 166 7.06 8.28 -15.18
N TYR A 167 7.38 7.40 -14.24
CA TYR A 167 8.22 7.70 -13.08
C TYR A 167 8.97 6.45 -12.61
N ALA A 168 10.05 6.66 -11.87
CA ALA A 168 10.85 5.59 -11.30
C ALA A 168 11.30 5.91 -9.88
N CYS A 169 11.51 4.86 -9.09
CA CYS A 169 12.20 4.94 -7.82
C CYS A 169 13.54 4.22 -7.95
N ILE A 170 14.62 4.83 -7.44
CA ILE A 170 15.92 4.18 -7.34
C ILE A 170 16.40 4.18 -5.88
N PHE A 171 16.97 3.06 -5.41
CA PHE A 171 17.55 2.91 -4.08
C PHE A 171 19.04 2.67 -4.16
N LYS A 172 19.78 3.16 -3.16
CA LYS A 172 21.20 2.87 -3.04
C LYS A 172 21.41 1.36 -2.92
N GLU A 173 22.30 0.80 -3.72
CA GLU A 173 22.54 -0.66 -3.80
C GLU A 173 22.80 -1.27 -2.42
N SER A 174 23.56 -0.56 -1.57
CA SER A 174 23.88 -0.99 -0.20
C SER A 174 22.70 -1.11 0.75
N TRP A 175 21.50 -0.68 0.35
CA TRP A 175 20.28 -0.73 1.17
C TRP A 175 19.29 -1.78 0.71
N ILE A 176 19.63 -2.53 -0.34
CA ILE A 176 18.84 -3.65 -0.81
C ILE A 176 19.30 -4.86 -0.01
N TYR A 177 18.38 -5.45 0.77
CA TYR A 177 18.68 -6.56 1.69
C TYR A 177 19.29 -7.79 0.98
N ASP A 178 18.96 -7.95 -0.30
CA ASP A 178 19.59 -8.90 -1.20
C ASP A 178 20.45 -8.14 -2.21
N PRO A 179 21.69 -8.59 -2.51
CA PRO A 179 22.44 -8.03 -3.62
C PRO A 179 21.57 -8.08 -4.88
N VAL A 180 21.56 -7.00 -5.67
CA VAL A 180 20.77 -6.92 -6.90
C VAL A 180 21.31 -7.95 -7.88
N LYS A 181 20.66 -9.11 -7.93
CA LYS A 181 21.05 -10.20 -8.85
C LYS A 181 20.63 -9.89 -10.28
N ARG A 182 19.55 -9.12 -10.43
CA ARG A 182 18.94 -8.69 -11.70
C ARG A 182 18.30 -7.33 -11.52
N GLY A 183 18.52 -6.44 -12.47
CA GLY A 183 17.95 -5.09 -12.46
C GLY A 183 18.86 -4.05 -13.07
N VAL A 184 18.33 -2.85 -13.26
CA VAL A 184 19.08 -1.72 -13.79
C VAL A 184 19.64 -0.89 -12.65
N CYS A 185 20.96 -0.73 -12.63
CA CYS A 185 21.64 0.17 -11.70
C CYS A 185 22.31 1.31 -12.47
N VAL A 186 22.28 2.49 -11.85
CA VAL A 186 22.85 3.73 -12.37
C VAL A 186 23.74 4.36 -11.32
N LYS A 187 24.73 5.10 -11.76
CA LYS A 187 25.56 5.85 -10.84
C LYS A 187 25.00 7.24 -10.63
N VAL A 188 24.90 7.63 -9.36
CA VAL A 188 24.32 8.91 -8.95
C VAL A 188 25.37 9.70 -8.19
N GLN A 189 25.57 10.94 -8.63
CA GLN A 189 26.45 11.90 -8.01
C GLN A 189 25.67 13.15 -7.59
N SER A 190 25.86 13.57 -6.34
CA SER A 190 25.28 14.79 -5.76
C SER A 190 26.39 15.82 -5.54
N GLY A 191 26.52 16.79 -6.45
CA GLY A 191 27.58 17.80 -6.37
C GLY A 191 28.98 17.19 -6.34
N ASN A 192 29.76 17.50 -5.29
CA ASN A 192 31.14 17.02 -5.13
C ASN A 192 31.24 15.70 -4.35
N GLU A 193 30.12 15.05 -4.02
CA GLU A 193 30.13 13.78 -3.32
C GLU A 193 30.68 12.65 -4.20
N LYS A 194 31.18 11.59 -3.56
CA LYS A 194 31.56 10.37 -4.26
C LYS A 194 30.32 9.76 -4.91
N GLU A 195 30.49 9.34 -6.15
CA GLU A 195 29.48 8.61 -6.91
C GLU A 195 29.06 7.33 -6.18
N ASN A 196 27.75 7.10 -6.10
CA ASN A 196 27.17 5.91 -5.47
C ASN A 196 26.28 5.18 -6.48
N THR A 197 26.24 3.85 -6.39
CA THR A 197 25.37 3.00 -7.21
C THR A 197 23.96 2.98 -6.64
N TYR A 198 22.97 3.27 -7.48
CA TYR A 198 21.55 3.17 -7.19
C TYR A 198 20.87 2.24 -8.19
N CYS A 199 19.98 1.38 -7.72
CA CYS A 199 19.27 0.42 -8.55
C CYS A 199 17.77 0.72 -8.59
N VAL A 200 17.15 0.42 -9.72
CA VAL A 200 15.71 0.60 -9.91
C VAL A 200 14.95 -0.30 -8.93
N TYR A 201 13.99 0.32 -8.24
CA TYR A 201 13.06 -0.37 -7.38
C TYR A 201 11.71 -0.51 -8.08
N GLU A 202 11.42 -1.73 -8.53
CA GLU A 202 10.33 -2.00 -9.47
C GLU A 202 8.96 -1.69 -8.89
N GLU A 203 8.71 -2.01 -7.61
CA GLU A 203 7.40 -1.82 -6.99
C GLU A 203 6.94 -0.35 -6.99
N ASN A 204 7.87 0.62 -7.08
CA ASN A 204 7.59 2.07 -7.11
C ASN A 204 8.00 2.71 -8.44
N THR A 205 8.02 1.93 -9.51
CA THR A 205 8.39 2.36 -10.86
C THR A 205 7.26 2.01 -11.83
N SER A 206 6.85 2.97 -12.67
CA SER A 206 5.80 2.75 -13.68
C SER A 206 6.33 2.40 -15.07
N ILE A 207 7.64 2.50 -15.26
CA ILE A 207 8.31 2.24 -16.53
C ILE A 207 8.34 0.74 -16.77
N LYS A 208 7.49 0.25 -17.67
CA LYS A 208 7.33 -1.18 -17.94
C LYS A 208 8.61 -1.88 -18.38
N GLU A 209 9.51 -1.17 -19.06
CA GLU A 209 10.82 -1.69 -19.47
C GLU A 209 11.74 -1.97 -18.29
N CYS A 210 11.45 -1.38 -17.13
CA CYS A 210 12.20 -1.52 -15.89
C CYS A 210 11.60 -2.56 -14.91
N ILE A 211 10.58 -3.33 -15.30
CA ILE A 211 9.90 -4.29 -14.43
C ILE A 211 10.13 -5.69 -15.00
N HIS A 212 10.83 -6.58 -14.29
CA HIS A 212 11.23 -7.89 -14.82
C HIS A 212 10.05 -8.74 -15.33
N ASP A 213 8.92 -8.72 -14.64
CA ASP A 213 7.75 -9.54 -14.99
C ASP A 213 6.90 -8.93 -16.13
N SER A 214 7.31 -7.79 -16.68
CA SER A 214 6.64 -7.13 -17.80
C SER A 214 7.07 -7.74 -19.13
N GLU A 215 6.11 -7.98 -20.04
CA GLU A 215 6.40 -8.39 -21.42
C GLU A 215 7.27 -7.37 -22.19
N SER A 216 7.29 -6.12 -21.71
CA SER A 216 8.10 -5.04 -22.30
C SER A 216 9.45 -4.86 -21.61
N TYR A 217 9.86 -5.74 -20.69
CA TYR A 217 11.13 -5.62 -19.98
C TYR A 217 12.30 -5.54 -20.96
N ASP A 218 13.08 -4.46 -20.84
CA ASP A 218 14.31 -4.26 -21.59
C ASP A 218 15.23 -3.40 -20.73
N TYR A 219 16.28 -4.02 -20.22
CA TYR A 219 17.23 -3.37 -19.31
C TYR A 219 17.92 -2.14 -19.95
N ARG A 220 18.13 -2.14 -21.28
CA ARG A 220 18.80 -1.04 -22.00
C ARG A 220 17.86 0.13 -22.14
N GLU A 221 16.61 -0.13 -22.54
CA GLU A 221 15.58 0.91 -22.64
C GLU A 221 15.22 1.47 -21.27
N CYS A 222 15.15 0.62 -20.24
CA CYS A 222 15.03 1.06 -18.86
C CYS A 222 16.15 2.02 -18.48
N ALA A 223 17.43 1.62 -18.65
CA ALA A 223 18.57 2.47 -18.32
C ALA A 223 18.54 3.83 -19.02
N LYS A 224 18.23 3.86 -20.32
CA LYS A 224 18.07 5.11 -21.08
C LYS A 224 16.99 6.01 -20.48
N LYS A 225 15.83 5.45 -20.12
CA LYS A 225 14.74 6.20 -19.51
C LYS A 225 15.10 6.72 -18.12
N ILE A 226 15.79 5.94 -17.30
CA ILE A 226 16.27 6.36 -15.97
C ILE A 226 17.23 7.56 -16.10
N VAL A 227 18.22 7.48 -16.97
CA VAL A 227 19.16 8.59 -17.21
C VAL A 227 18.42 9.84 -17.67
N LYS A 228 17.49 9.70 -18.63
CA LYS A 228 16.66 10.81 -19.13
C LYS A 228 15.80 11.45 -18.04
N LEU A 229 15.24 10.67 -17.12
CA LEU A 229 14.52 11.22 -15.98
C LEU A 229 15.46 11.91 -14.97
N GLY A 230 16.70 11.42 -14.87
CA GLY A 230 17.78 12.01 -14.08
C GLY A 230 18.10 13.45 -14.46
N GLU A 231 17.96 13.84 -15.72
CA GLU A 231 18.18 15.21 -16.19
C GLU A 231 17.25 16.25 -15.54
N LYS A 232 16.15 15.80 -14.93
CA LYS A 232 15.15 16.67 -14.29
C LYS A 232 15.36 16.86 -12.78
N VAL A 233 16.38 16.23 -12.20
CA VAL A 233 16.68 16.30 -10.76
C VAL A 233 18.05 16.95 -10.54
N PRO A 234 18.35 17.49 -9.34
CA PRO A 234 19.63 18.17 -9.09
C PRO A 234 20.84 17.22 -8.97
N TYR A 235 20.69 15.96 -9.37
CA TYR A 235 21.72 14.93 -9.30
C TYR A 235 22.19 14.59 -10.70
N THR A 236 23.48 14.31 -10.84
CA THR A 236 24.01 13.74 -12.07
C THR A 236 23.80 12.24 -12.03
N ILE A 237 22.98 11.71 -12.95
CA ILE A 237 22.78 10.28 -13.13
C ILE A 237 23.52 9.86 -14.40
N ASN A 238 24.71 9.28 -14.22
CA ASN A 238 25.61 8.92 -15.31
C ASN A 238 25.79 7.41 -15.39
N ALA A 239 25.76 6.89 -16.62
CA ALA A 239 26.06 5.50 -16.99
C ALA A 239 25.24 4.42 -16.24
N TYR A 240 25.07 3.29 -16.90
CA TYR A 240 24.38 2.12 -16.36
C TYR A 240 25.37 0.98 -16.19
N GLU A 241 25.28 0.28 -15.07
CA GLU A 241 25.93 -1.01 -14.85
C GLU A 241 24.83 -2.08 -14.90
N PHE A 242 25.04 -3.12 -15.70
CA PHE A 242 24.11 -4.24 -15.83
C PHE A 242 24.59 -5.40 -14.96
N TYR A 243 23.71 -5.87 -14.08
CA TYR A 243 23.88 -7.15 -13.42
C TYR A 243 22.95 -8.16 -14.11
N ASP A 244 23.53 -9.02 -14.94
CA ASP A 244 22.85 -10.16 -15.57
C ASP A 244 23.56 -11.43 -15.07
N LEU A 245 23.08 -11.97 -13.94
CA LEU A 245 23.50 -13.26 -13.36
C LEU A 245 22.36 -14.30 -13.44
#